data_AF-A0A932LGF0-F1
#
_entry.id   AF-A0A932LGF0-F1
#
_cell.length_a   1.000
_cell.length_b   1.000
_cell.length_c   1.000
_cell.angle_alpha   90.00
_cell.angle_beta   90.00
_cell.angle_gamma   90.00
#
_symmetry.space_group_name_H-M   'P 1'
#
loop_
_entity.id
_entity.type
_entity.pdbx_description
1 polymer ?
#
loop_
_entity_poly.entity_id
_entity_poly.type
_entity_poly.pdbx_seq_one_letter_code
_entity_poly.pdbx_strand_id
1 'polypeptide(L)'
;MFGPRLKGVVLYGSEARGDAEPDSDIDLMVLLEGPVRWSRDLATITRRLYPLQLEIADRPIHAIPVPEADYRDGTSLLYREAQREGIAA
;
A
#
# COMPACT_ATOMS: atom_id res chain seq x y z
N MET A 1 8.22 -11.00 8.51
CA MET A 1 8.54 -9.56 8.47
C MET A 1 9.35 -9.30 7.22
N PHE A 2 9.19 -8.14 6.58
CA PHE A 2 9.90 -7.80 5.34
C PHE A 2 11.36 -7.38 5.58
N GLY A 3 11.67 -6.83 6.76
CA GLY A 3 13.04 -6.44 7.10
C GLY A 3 13.61 -5.46 6.06
N PRO A 4 14.85 -5.64 5.60
CA PRO A 4 15.49 -4.76 4.62
C PRO A 4 14.76 -4.68 3.27
N ARG A 5 13.87 -5.65 2.97
CA ARG A 5 13.05 -5.62 1.76
C ARG A 5 11.99 -4.52 1.80
N LEU A 6 11.54 -4.06 2.97
CA LEU A 6 10.59 -2.96 3.03
C LEU A 6 11.32 -1.66 2.67
N LYS A 7 10.88 -1.00 1.60
CA LYS A 7 11.50 0.24 1.12
C LYS A 7 10.65 1.48 1.36
N GLY A 8 9.35 1.30 1.60
CA GLY A 8 8.45 2.37 1.97
C GLY A 8 7.01 1.92 1.96
N VAL A 9 6.14 2.78 2.47
CA VAL A 9 4.69 2.64 2.32
C VAL A 9 4.16 3.93 1.70
N VAL A 10 3.29 3.78 0.70
CA VAL A 10 2.65 4.92 0.04
C VAL A 10 1.15 4.83 0.29
N LEU A 11 0.59 5.83 0.96
CA LEU A 11 -0.84 6.07 0.99
C LEU A 11 -1.25 6.67 -0.35
N TYR A 12 -2.23 6.09 -1.01
CA TYR A 12 -2.77 6.58 -2.28
C TYR A 12 -4.30 6.59 -2.23
N GLY A 13 -4.95 6.87 -3.36
CA GLY A 13 -6.41 6.81 -3.45
C GLY A 13 -7.09 8.05 -2.86
N SER A 14 -8.35 7.88 -2.45
CA SER A 14 -9.20 8.98 -1.96
C SER A 14 -8.64 9.66 -0.72
N GLU A 15 -8.00 8.90 0.18
CA GLU A 15 -7.33 9.44 1.37
C GLU A 15 -6.22 10.41 1.02
N ALA A 16 -5.36 10.04 0.08
CA ALA A 16 -4.24 10.88 -0.34
C ALA A 16 -4.71 12.15 -1.06
N ARG A 17 -5.82 12.08 -1.82
CA ARG A 17 -6.42 13.24 -2.49
C ARG A 17 -7.26 14.14 -1.57
N GLY A 18 -7.64 13.66 -0.40
CA GLY A 18 -8.56 14.36 0.51
C GLY A 18 -10.04 14.25 0.13
N ASP A 19 -10.39 13.30 -0.75
CA ASP A 19 -11.75 13.04 -1.22
C ASP A 19 -12.40 11.81 -0.54
N ALA A 20 -11.79 11.31 0.54
CA ALA A 20 -12.29 10.13 1.23
C ALA A 20 -13.60 10.41 1.97
N GLU A 21 -14.59 9.54 1.74
CA GLU A 21 -15.82 9.49 2.50
C GLU A 21 -15.65 8.60 3.75
N PRO A 22 -16.54 8.69 4.75
CA PRO A 22 -16.40 7.95 6.01
C PRO A 22 -16.28 6.43 5.87
N ASP A 23 -16.80 5.85 4.79
CA ASP A 23 -16.77 4.42 4.45
C ASP A 23 -15.69 4.06 3.42
N SER A 24 -14.85 5.03 3.04
CA SER A 24 -13.74 4.79 2.10
C SER A 24 -12.67 3.88 2.68
N ASP A 25 -12.15 3.01 1.82
CA ASP A 25 -10.99 2.19 2.11
C ASP A 25 -9.72 3.06 2.26
N ILE A 26 -8.79 2.60 3.09
CA ILE A 26 -7.44 3.13 3.21
C ILE A 26 -6.51 2.33 2.29
N ASP A 27 -6.14 2.93 1.16
CA ASP A 27 -5.34 2.32 0.10
C ASP A 27 -3.83 2.50 0.33
N LEU A 28 -3.09 1.38 0.44
CA LEU A 28 -1.65 1.37 0.70
C LEU A 28 -0.86 0.55 -0.32
N MET A 29 0.22 1.13 -0.86
CA MET A 29 1.26 0.38 -1.57
C MET A 29 2.41 0.10 -0.61
N VAL A 30 2.73 -1.18 -0.43
CA VAL A 30 3.89 -1.62 0.36
C VAL A 30 5.04 -1.89 -0.61
N LEU A 31 5.98 -0.94 -0.68
CA LEU A 31 7.10 -1.01 -1.62
C LEU A 31 8.14 -2.01 -1.12
N LEU A 32 8.39 -3.05 -1.92
CA LEU A 32 9.29 -4.14 -1.60
C LEU A 32 10.46 -4.26 -2.58
N GLU A 33 11.64 -4.52 -2.05
CA GLU A 33 12.83 -4.87 -2.85
C GLU A 33 12.80 -6.32 -3.35
N GLY A 34 13.30 -6.46 -4.57
CA GLY A 34 13.35 -7.71 -5.31
C GLY A 34 11.97 -8.09 -5.87
N PRO A 35 11.86 -9.29 -6.47
CA PRO A 35 10.58 -9.72 -7.01
C PRO A 35 9.55 -9.86 -5.88
N VAL A 36 8.39 -9.24 -6.08
CA VAL A 36 7.23 -9.46 -5.21
C VAL A 36 6.69 -10.87 -5.47
N ARG A 37 6.56 -11.65 -4.40
CA ARG A 37 5.86 -12.94 -4.42
C ARG A 37 4.45 -12.69 -3.95
N TRP A 38 3.58 -12.32 -4.88
CA TRP A 38 2.24 -11.80 -4.59
C TRP A 38 1.53 -12.51 -3.43
N SER A 39 1.29 -13.82 -3.53
CA SER A 39 0.57 -14.57 -2.49
C SER A 39 1.25 -14.54 -1.12
N ARG A 40 2.59 -14.67 -1.07
CA ARG A 40 3.35 -14.71 0.19
C ARG A 40 3.46 -13.33 0.83
N ASP A 41 3.77 -12.33 0.01
CA ASP A 41 3.99 -10.97 0.47
C ASP A 41 2.63 -10.35 0.87
N LEU A 42 1.56 -10.57 0.10
CA LEU A 42 0.19 -10.16 0.47
C LEU A 42 -0.26 -10.83 1.78
N ALA A 43 -0.11 -12.15 1.93
CA ALA A 43 -0.46 -12.83 3.19
C ALA A 43 0.34 -12.30 4.39
N THR A 44 1.58 -11.86 4.17
CA THR A 44 2.40 -11.23 5.21
C THR A 44 1.86 -9.86 5.59
N ILE A 45 1.45 -9.05 4.61
CA ILE A 45 0.80 -7.75 4.81
C ILE A 45 -0.51 -7.93 5.58
N THR A 46 -1.43 -8.75 5.08
CA THR A 46 -2.74 -9.01 5.69
C THR A 46 -2.60 -9.41 7.15
N ARG A 47 -1.73 -10.38 7.46
CA ARG A 47 -1.51 -10.83 8.85
C ARG A 47 -0.96 -9.72 9.75
N ARG A 48 -0.19 -8.78 9.20
CA ARG A 48 0.41 -7.67 9.97
C ARG A 48 -0.55 -6.53 10.18
N LEU A 49 -1.43 -6.28 9.21
CA LEU A 49 -2.46 -5.25 9.31
C LEU A 49 -3.70 -5.73 10.09
N TYR A 50 -3.89 -7.05 10.24
CA TYR A 50 -5.07 -7.60 10.91
C TYR A 50 -5.38 -7.00 12.29
N PRO A 51 -4.42 -6.80 13.22
CA PRO A 51 -4.72 -6.13 14.48
C PRO A 51 -5.25 -4.70 14.29
N LEU A 52 -4.63 -3.93 13.39
CA LEU A 52 -5.04 -2.57 13.08
C LEU A 52 -6.43 -2.54 12.40
N GLN A 53 -6.72 -3.50 11.53
CA GLN A 53 -8.02 -3.65 10.89
C GLN A 53 -9.15 -3.88 11.92
N LEU A 54 -8.86 -4.56 13.02
CA LEU A 54 -9.82 -4.76 14.11
C LEU A 54 -10.01 -3.50 14.97
N GLU A 55 -8.98 -2.67 15.09
CA GLU A 55 -9.06 -1.37 15.79
C GLU A 55 -9.85 -0.35 14.97
N ILE A 56 -9.71 -0.38 13.63
CA ILE A 56 -10.37 0.52 12.68
C ILE A 56 -11.44 -0.26 11.92
N ALA A 57 -12.42 -0.80 12.65
CA ALA A 57 -13.41 -1.74 12.10
C ALA A 57 -14.23 -1.16 10.94
N ASP A 58 -14.49 0.14 10.94
CA ASP A 58 -15.40 0.81 9.98
C ASP A 58 -14.68 1.30 8.71
N ARG A 59 -13.35 1.16 8.63
CA ARG A 59 -12.56 1.62 7.47
C ARG A 59 -11.59 0.53 7.03
N PRO A 60 -11.89 -0.23 5.97
CA PRO A 60 -11.03 -1.31 5.50
C PRO A 60 -9.66 -0.77 5.06
N ILE A 61 -8.60 -1.50 5.38
CA ILE A 61 -7.25 -1.20 4.91
C ILE A 61 -6.94 -2.13 3.74
N HIS A 62 -6.85 -1.56 2.55
CA HIS A 62 -6.51 -2.27 1.34
C HIS A 62 -5.03 -2.03 1.00
N ALA A 63 -4.19 -3.04 1.27
CA ALA A 63 -2.74 -2.92 1.11
C ALA A 63 -2.18 -3.96 0.14
N ILE A 64 -1.42 -3.50 -0.86
CA ILE A 64 -0.85 -4.35 -1.91
C ILE A 64 0.69 -4.35 -1.89
N PRO A 65 1.35 -5.49 -2.09
CA PRO A 65 2.81 -5.53 -2.25
C PRO A 65 3.19 -5.05 -3.66
N VAL A 66 4.10 -4.08 -3.76
CA VAL A 66 4.52 -3.50 -5.03
C VAL A 66 6.04 -3.59 -5.18
N PRO A 67 6.57 -4.05 -6.32
CA PRO A 67 8.01 -3.99 -6.57
C PRO A 67 8.44 -2.52 -6.58
N GLU A 68 9.39 -2.17 -5.72
CA GLU A 68 9.80 -0.77 -5.56
C GLU A 68 10.37 -0.19 -6.85
N ALA A 69 11.09 -1.00 -7.64
CA ALA A 69 11.59 -0.60 -8.95
C ALA A 69 10.44 -0.26 -9.92
N ASP A 70 9.41 -1.09 -10.00
CA ASP A 70 8.25 -0.87 -10.88
C ASP A 70 7.48 0.39 -10.50
N TYR A 71 7.33 0.62 -9.18
CA TYR A 71 6.74 1.85 -8.67
C TYR A 71 7.57 3.07 -9.09
N ARG A 72 8.88 3.04 -8.84
CA ARG A 72 9.81 4.14 -9.17
C ARG A 72 9.80 4.46 -10.67
N ASP A 73 9.85 3.43 -11.50
CA ASP A 73 9.87 3.57 -12.96
C ASP A 73 8.50 3.95 -13.54
N GLY A 74 7.44 3.98 -12.71
CA GLY A 74 6.10 4.35 -13.11
C GLY A 74 5.57 3.43 -14.21
N THR A 75 5.77 2.12 -14.07
CA THR A 75 5.44 1.14 -15.12
C THR A 75 3.94 1.01 -15.38
N SER A 76 3.10 1.42 -14.42
CA SER A 76 1.63 1.45 -14.54
C SER A 76 1.07 2.86 -14.30
N LEU A 77 -0.14 3.13 -14.82
CA LEU A 77 -0.85 4.38 -14.57
C LEU A 77 -1.06 4.60 -13.07
N LEU A 78 -1.46 3.55 -12.36
CA LEU A 78 -1.68 3.57 -10.92
C LEU A 78 -0.43 4.03 -10.15
N TYR A 79 0.77 3.56 -10.53
CA TYR A 79 2.01 4.00 -9.89
C TYR A 79 2.30 5.48 -10.17
N ARG A 80 2.07 5.95 -11.39
CA ARG A 80 2.27 7.37 -11.75
C ARG A 80 1.33 8.29 -11.00
N GLU A 81 0.08 7.88 -10.81
CA GLU A 81 -0.91 8.61 -10.02
C GLU A 81 -0.50 8.64 -8.55
N ALA A 82 -0.14 7.50 -7.98
CA ALA A 82 0.36 7.41 -6.61
C ALA A 82 1.67 8.19 -6.40
N GLN A 83 2.56 8.30 -7.40
CA GLN A 83 3.74 9.16 -7.32
C GLN A 83 3.41 10.65 -7.31
N ARG A 84 2.33 11.05 -8.01
CA ARG A 84 1.92 12.46 -8.11
C ARG A 84 1.13 12.93 -6.89
N GLU A 85 0.28 12.06 -6.37
CA GLU A 85 -0.77 12.43 -5.40
C GLU A 85 -0.62 11.67 -4.08
N GLY A 86 0.14 10.58 -4.05
CA GLY A 86 0.31 9.75 -2.86
C GLY A 86 1.21 10.38 -1.80
N ILE A 87 0.98 9.98 -0.55
CA ILE A 87 1.76 10.40 0.61
C ILE A 87 2.70 9.25 1.00
N ALA A 88 4.00 9.49 0.91
CA ALA A 88 5.03 8.51 1.26
C ALA A 88 5.41 8.60 2.75
N ALA A 89 5.57 7.44 3.39
CA ALA A 89 6.02 7.28 4.78
C ALA A 89 7.14 6.24 4.92
#